data_AF-A0A239LMY9-F1
#
_entry.id   AF-A0A239LMY9-F1
#
_cell.length_a   1.000
_cell.length_b   1.000
_cell.length_c   1.000
_cell.angle_alpha   90.00
_cell.angle_beta   90.00
_cell.angle_gamma   90.00
#
_symmetry.space_group_name_H-M   'P 1'
#
loop_
_entity.id
_entity.type
_entity.pdbx_description
1 polymer ?
#
loop_
_entity_poly.entity_id
_entity_poly.type
_entity_poly.pdbx_seq_one_letter_code
_entity_poly.pdbx_strand_id
1 'polypeptide(L)'
;MVDGAVLAATALSLLAVPRWTRCRARGGNRRVRRGSERRARRLVRPETLLGLVVALVYLNQVLFTVYVLRVHGGDASFIARYLPEGWFALADGSAMRALAEHFPAPGLLAPSVLRVQAFLELPLVLLAYATVLRWLDHGWYRRLTGSWSVWAASVSYTFVFCVVEWDLHNPYTVDDIAIRVCSAVATPLLLLWLADHEDDAPEHSSSSEQSSRAEQPSFAQMLLFAVSVWALGHLVLTVYDTALLYNLGHLGGRLPGAVIAVCALVAARLASSRVRGGEPGVALASVTSGLKWALVLFFVPALAVRYGVNFGTPLVAVAAALAICLAAALRVRRETLSGVGAGRVALWAGQVATALLAAAAAGFAALRLVTDTYYEAGLLRAAGIAFAVAVAVCAATDRWLTRRSETAAVP
;
A
#
# COMPACT_ATOMS: atom_id res chain seq x y z
N MET A 1 2.43 -21.12 -12.93
CA MET A 1 3.52 -20.11 -13.02
C MET A 1 3.51 -19.11 -11.86
N VAL A 2 2.34 -18.70 -11.37
CA VAL A 2 2.19 -17.75 -10.24
C VAL A 2 2.93 -18.20 -8.97
N ASP A 3 2.85 -19.48 -8.58
CA ASP A 3 3.58 -20.01 -7.42
C ASP A 3 5.10 -19.81 -7.51
N GLY A 4 5.65 -19.99 -8.72
CA GLY A 4 7.06 -19.71 -8.99
C GLY A 4 7.41 -18.23 -8.78
N ALA A 5 6.53 -17.32 -9.21
CA ALA A 5 6.69 -15.89 -8.98
C ALA A 5 6.62 -15.53 -7.48
N VAL A 6 5.68 -16.12 -6.74
CA VAL A 6 5.55 -15.95 -5.28
C VAL A 6 6.85 -16.33 -4.58
N LEU A 7 7.37 -17.52 -4.86
CA LEU A 7 8.59 -18.04 -4.25
C LEU A 7 9.82 -17.21 -4.65
N ALA A 8 9.99 -16.90 -5.93
CA ALA A 8 11.12 -16.12 -6.43
C ALA A 8 11.13 -14.69 -5.88
N ALA A 9 10.00 -13.99 -5.92
CA ALA A 9 9.87 -12.63 -5.40
C ALA A 9 10.10 -12.56 -3.88
N THR A 10 9.60 -13.56 -3.15
CA THR A 10 9.81 -13.68 -1.69
C THR A 10 11.28 -13.94 -1.38
N ALA A 11 11.91 -14.91 -2.03
CA ALA A 11 13.33 -15.21 -1.86
C ALA A 11 14.20 -13.99 -2.20
N LEU A 12 13.92 -13.33 -3.33
CA LEU A 12 14.60 -12.11 -3.75
C LEU A 12 14.51 -11.06 -2.65
N SER A 13 13.31 -10.77 -2.14
CA SER A 13 13.11 -9.78 -1.08
C SER A 13 13.88 -10.11 0.21
N LEU A 14 13.78 -11.35 0.69
CA LEU A 14 14.45 -11.81 1.92
C LEU A 14 15.97 -11.71 1.85
N LEU A 15 16.57 -11.93 0.67
CA LEU A 15 18.02 -11.89 0.45
C LEU A 15 18.52 -10.46 0.18
N ALA A 16 17.74 -9.68 -0.56
CA ALA A 16 18.05 -8.35 -1.05
C ALA A 16 18.03 -7.26 0.02
N VAL A 17 16.88 -7.14 0.67
CA VAL A 17 16.53 -6.02 1.55
C VAL A 17 17.55 -5.88 2.69
N PRO A 18 18.02 -6.95 3.36
CA PRO A 18 19.03 -6.87 4.41
C PRO A 18 20.42 -6.38 4.00
N ARG A 19 20.80 -6.54 2.74
CA ARG A 19 22.12 -6.13 2.24
C ARG A 19 22.11 -4.65 1.94
N TRP A 20 21.01 -4.19 1.34
CA TRP A 20 20.82 -2.82 0.94
C TRP A 20 20.76 -1.84 2.13
N THR A 21 20.09 -2.21 3.23
CA THR A 21 20.02 -1.35 4.43
C THR A 21 21.39 -1.09 5.08
N ARG A 22 22.40 -1.93 4.82
CA ARG A 22 23.76 -1.78 5.36
C ARG A 22 24.67 -0.86 4.54
N CYS A 23 24.51 -0.79 3.22
CA CYS A 23 25.46 -0.09 2.35
C CYS A 23 25.30 1.44 2.35
N ARG A 24 24.09 1.97 2.58
CA ARG A 24 23.82 3.41 2.41
C ARG A 24 24.14 4.26 3.64
N ALA A 25 24.37 3.64 4.80
CA ALA A 25 24.79 4.34 6.03
C ALA A 25 26.20 4.99 5.94
N ARG A 26 26.96 4.74 4.86
CA ARG A 26 28.34 5.21 4.69
C ARG A 26 28.54 6.32 3.63
N GLY A 27 27.50 6.75 2.92
CA GLY A 27 27.62 7.57 1.70
C GLY A 27 27.25 9.05 1.79
N GLY A 28 27.33 9.68 2.97
CA GLY A 28 26.85 11.05 3.20
C GLY A 28 27.87 12.13 2.86
N ASN A 29 28.07 12.44 1.57
CA ASN A 29 28.68 13.70 1.14
C ASN A 29 28.14 14.12 -0.23
N ARG A 30 26.90 14.63 -0.29
CA ARG A 30 26.30 15.19 -1.52
C ARG A 30 26.15 16.70 -1.40
N ARG A 31 26.62 17.38 -2.46
CA ARG A 31 26.80 18.83 -2.59
C ARG A 31 25.47 19.59 -2.42
N VAL A 32 25.51 20.64 -1.60
CA VAL A 32 24.45 21.63 -1.42
C VAL A 32 24.18 22.38 -2.73
N ARG A 33 23.01 22.17 -3.35
CA ARG A 33 22.57 22.91 -4.55
C ARG A 33 21.66 24.07 -4.14
N ARG A 34 21.96 25.29 -4.62
CA ARG A 34 21.37 26.57 -4.19
C ARG A 34 19.95 26.84 -4.74
N GLY A 35 19.08 27.37 -3.88
CA GLY A 35 18.41 28.65 -4.15
C GLY A 35 16.93 28.66 -4.56
N SER A 36 16.64 28.48 -5.85
CA SER A 36 15.43 29.09 -6.48
C SER A 36 14.25 28.15 -6.74
N GLU A 37 14.38 26.83 -6.60
CA GLU A 37 13.32 25.87 -6.97
C GLU A 37 12.34 25.50 -5.83
N ARG A 38 12.25 26.32 -4.77
CA ARG A 38 11.56 25.95 -3.51
C ARG A 38 10.04 25.86 -3.59
N ARG A 39 9.38 26.55 -4.54
CA ARG A 39 7.90 26.64 -4.59
C ARG A 39 7.25 25.52 -5.42
N ALA A 40 7.88 25.10 -6.51
CA ALA A 40 7.39 23.99 -7.36
C ALA A 40 7.45 22.63 -6.63
N ARG A 41 8.41 22.45 -5.71
CA ARG A 41 8.67 21.17 -5.03
C ARG A 41 7.64 20.76 -3.97
N ARG A 42 6.76 21.67 -3.51
CA ARG A 42 5.71 21.32 -2.53
C ARG A 42 4.49 20.61 -3.15
N LEU A 43 4.30 20.72 -4.46
CA LEU A 43 3.13 20.17 -5.16
C LEU A 43 3.30 18.70 -5.57
N VAL A 44 4.53 18.19 -5.54
CA VAL A 44 4.84 16.85 -6.03
C VAL A 44 5.02 15.93 -4.83
N ARG A 45 3.94 15.27 -4.43
CA ARG A 45 3.94 14.24 -3.38
C ARG A 45 3.33 12.95 -3.94
N PRO A 46 3.73 11.76 -3.43
CA PRO A 46 3.15 10.50 -3.90
C PRO A 46 1.62 10.47 -3.71
N GLU A 47 1.08 11.11 -2.67
CA GLU A 47 -0.37 11.22 -2.46
C GLU A 47 -1.07 11.99 -3.59
N THR A 48 -0.46 13.11 -4.03
CA THR A 48 -1.02 13.95 -5.10
C THR A 48 -0.98 13.22 -6.43
N LEU A 49 0.12 12.51 -6.72
CA LEU A 49 0.22 11.69 -7.93
C LEU A 49 -0.70 10.48 -7.88
N LEU A 50 -0.89 9.86 -6.72
CA LEU A 50 -1.87 8.79 -6.54
C LEU A 50 -3.27 9.31 -6.86
N GLY A 51 -3.64 10.47 -6.34
CA GLY A 51 -4.92 11.13 -6.66
C GLY A 51 -5.07 11.42 -8.15
N LEU A 52 -3.99 11.88 -8.82
CA LEU A 52 -3.98 12.09 -10.27
C LEU A 52 -4.18 10.78 -11.05
N VAL A 53 -3.48 9.70 -10.68
CA VAL A 53 -3.65 8.39 -11.33
C VAL A 53 -5.06 7.85 -11.13
N VAL A 54 -5.64 7.99 -9.92
CA VAL A 54 -7.04 7.62 -9.67
C VAL A 54 -8.00 8.42 -10.57
N ALA A 55 -7.78 9.73 -10.71
CA ALA A 55 -8.58 10.56 -11.59
C ALA A 55 -8.47 10.13 -13.07
N LEU A 56 -7.26 9.78 -13.54
CA LEU A 56 -7.04 9.26 -14.89
C LEU A 56 -7.71 7.90 -15.11
N VAL A 57 -7.72 7.02 -14.11
CA VAL A 57 -8.43 5.74 -14.16
C VAL A 57 -9.94 5.95 -14.31
N TYR A 58 -10.55 6.84 -13.51
CA TYR A 58 -11.97 7.16 -13.66
C TYR A 58 -12.29 7.88 -14.97
N LEU A 59 -11.42 8.76 -15.45
CA LEU A 59 -11.57 9.37 -16.77
C LEU A 59 -11.59 8.31 -17.86
N ASN A 60 -10.64 7.36 -17.84
CA ASN A 60 -10.65 6.24 -18.78
C ASN A 60 -11.96 5.45 -18.70
N GLN A 61 -12.48 5.23 -17.49
CA GLN A 61 -13.72 4.49 -17.29
C GLN A 61 -14.96 5.20 -17.86
N VAL A 62 -15.02 6.52 -17.76
CA VAL A 62 -16.06 7.33 -18.42
C VAL A 62 -15.94 7.19 -19.94
N LEU A 63 -14.73 7.31 -20.49
CA LEU A 63 -14.49 7.19 -21.93
C LEU A 63 -14.82 5.78 -22.46
N PHE A 64 -14.47 4.74 -21.71
CA PHE A 64 -14.88 3.37 -22.00
C PHE A 64 -16.39 3.21 -22.04
N THR A 65 -17.10 3.77 -21.05
CA THR A 65 -18.56 3.70 -21.00
C THR A 65 -19.18 4.38 -22.23
N VAL A 66 -18.68 5.56 -22.60
CA VAL A 66 -19.08 6.25 -23.83
C VAL A 66 -18.82 5.41 -25.07
N TYR A 67 -17.65 4.77 -25.17
CA TYR A 67 -17.30 3.89 -26.29
C TYR A 67 -18.29 2.74 -26.43
N VAL A 68 -18.58 2.02 -25.35
CA VAL A 68 -19.49 0.86 -25.40
C VAL A 68 -20.92 1.30 -25.72
N LEU A 69 -21.40 2.41 -25.14
CA LEU A 69 -22.73 2.96 -25.45
C LEU A 69 -22.86 3.35 -26.93
N ARG A 70 -21.82 3.96 -27.52
CA ARG A 70 -21.88 4.51 -28.89
C ARG A 70 -21.52 3.54 -30.00
N VAL A 71 -20.58 2.63 -29.74
CA VAL A 71 -20.05 1.72 -30.77
C VAL A 71 -20.67 0.34 -30.66
N HIS A 72 -21.02 -0.11 -29.45
CA HIS A 72 -21.57 -1.44 -29.18
C HIS A 72 -23.00 -1.40 -28.62
N GLY A 73 -23.66 -0.24 -28.66
CA GLY A 73 -25.05 -0.11 -28.22
C GLY A 73 -25.28 -0.41 -26.73
N GLY A 74 -24.24 -0.30 -25.90
CA GLY A 74 -24.29 -0.66 -24.49
C GLY A 74 -24.03 -2.14 -24.20
N ASP A 75 -23.77 -2.96 -25.22
CA ASP A 75 -23.42 -4.38 -25.03
C ASP A 75 -21.90 -4.57 -24.89
N ALA A 76 -21.46 -5.01 -23.70
CA ALA A 76 -20.06 -5.33 -23.44
C ALA A 76 -19.69 -6.78 -23.80
N SER A 77 -20.61 -7.60 -24.32
CA SER A 77 -20.40 -9.03 -24.60
C SER A 77 -19.23 -9.32 -25.54
N PHE A 78 -18.91 -8.39 -26.45
CA PHE A 78 -17.80 -8.51 -27.39
C PHE A 78 -16.44 -8.70 -26.70
N ILE A 79 -16.29 -8.15 -25.48
CA ILE A 79 -15.07 -8.27 -24.66
C ILE A 79 -15.31 -9.08 -23.38
N ALA A 80 -16.49 -8.98 -22.77
CA ALA A 80 -16.81 -9.67 -21.51
C ALA A 80 -16.70 -11.19 -21.60
N ARG A 81 -16.95 -11.78 -22.78
CA ARG A 81 -16.84 -13.23 -23.01
C ARG A 81 -15.44 -13.83 -22.78
N TYR A 82 -14.40 -13.00 -22.70
CA TYR A 82 -13.01 -13.42 -22.44
C TYR A 82 -12.62 -13.31 -20.96
N LEU A 83 -13.49 -12.75 -20.11
CA LEU A 83 -13.18 -12.42 -18.73
C LEU A 83 -14.13 -13.14 -17.76
N PRO A 84 -13.72 -13.34 -16.49
CA PRO A 84 -14.61 -13.89 -15.48
C PRO A 84 -15.87 -13.03 -15.25
N GLU A 85 -16.88 -13.61 -14.62
CA GLU A 85 -18.06 -12.87 -14.20
C GLU A 85 -17.72 -11.68 -13.28
N GLY A 86 -18.56 -10.65 -13.31
CA GLY A 86 -18.41 -9.45 -12.47
C GLY A 86 -17.62 -8.30 -13.10
N TRP A 87 -17.27 -8.40 -14.38
CA TRP A 87 -16.71 -7.30 -15.17
C TRP A 87 -17.81 -6.55 -15.97
N PHE A 88 -17.55 -5.27 -16.25
CA PHE A 88 -18.33 -4.43 -17.17
C PHE A 88 -19.78 -4.07 -16.76
N ALA A 89 -20.01 -3.67 -15.50
CA ALA A 89 -21.25 -2.98 -15.14
C ALA A 89 -21.22 -1.51 -15.60
N LEU A 90 -21.75 -1.22 -16.79
CA LEU A 90 -21.77 0.13 -17.36
C LEU A 90 -22.62 1.10 -16.54
N ALA A 91 -22.21 2.37 -16.49
CA ALA A 91 -23.07 3.44 -15.99
C ALA A 91 -23.97 3.94 -17.13
N ASP A 92 -25.25 3.58 -17.12
CA ASP A 92 -26.18 3.88 -18.21
C ASP A 92 -27.27 4.91 -17.84
N GLY A 93 -26.93 5.84 -16.95
CA GLY A 93 -27.81 6.94 -16.55
C GLY A 93 -27.95 8.01 -17.63
N SER A 94 -28.98 8.86 -17.52
CA SER A 94 -29.28 9.94 -18.48
C SER A 94 -28.09 10.86 -18.76
N ALA A 95 -27.32 11.22 -17.73
CA ALA A 95 -26.12 12.04 -17.89
C ALA A 95 -25.03 11.36 -18.74
N MET A 96 -24.81 10.05 -18.56
CA MET A 96 -23.81 9.31 -19.33
C MET A 96 -24.27 9.13 -20.78
N ARG A 97 -25.55 8.83 -21.00
CA ARG A 97 -26.13 8.77 -22.35
C ARG A 97 -26.01 10.10 -23.07
N ALA A 98 -26.33 11.21 -22.41
CA ALA A 98 -26.18 12.54 -22.98
C ALA A 98 -24.71 12.85 -23.33
N LEU A 99 -23.75 12.53 -22.44
CA LEU A 99 -22.32 12.67 -22.75
C LEU A 99 -21.93 11.84 -23.97
N ALA A 100 -22.39 10.59 -24.03
CA ALA A 100 -22.08 9.67 -25.11
C ALA A 100 -22.61 10.17 -26.46
N GLU A 101 -23.84 10.68 -26.50
CA GLU A 101 -24.47 11.25 -27.70
C GLU A 101 -23.67 12.42 -28.30
N HIS A 102 -23.07 13.26 -27.46
CA HIS A 102 -22.32 14.44 -27.87
C HIS A 102 -20.83 14.17 -28.13
N PHE A 103 -20.33 12.96 -27.84
CA PHE A 103 -18.91 12.67 -27.99
C PHE A 103 -18.52 12.50 -29.47
N PRO A 104 -17.59 13.31 -30.00
CA PRO A 104 -17.19 13.22 -31.40
C PRO A 104 -16.32 11.98 -31.64
N ALA A 105 -16.54 11.30 -32.77
CA ALA A 105 -15.73 10.16 -33.22
C ALA A 105 -15.50 9.07 -32.15
N PRO A 106 -16.57 8.44 -31.61
CA PRO A 106 -16.46 7.47 -30.52
C PRO A 106 -15.56 6.27 -30.85
N GLY A 107 -15.37 5.93 -32.12
CA GLY A 107 -14.43 4.87 -32.54
C GLY A 107 -12.97 5.10 -32.12
N LEU A 108 -12.55 6.36 -31.92
CA LEU A 108 -11.20 6.69 -31.43
C LEU A 108 -10.99 6.31 -29.96
N LEU A 109 -12.06 6.02 -29.21
CA LEU A 109 -12.00 5.61 -27.82
C LEU A 109 -11.73 4.12 -27.64
N ALA A 110 -11.57 3.33 -28.72
CA ALA A 110 -11.26 1.90 -28.60
C ALA A 110 -10.09 1.61 -27.63
N PRO A 111 -8.98 2.39 -27.58
CA PRO A 111 -7.90 2.18 -26.60
C PRO A 111 -8.30 2.26 -25.13
N SER A 112 -9.46 2.84 -24.79
CA SER A 112 -9.96 2.85 -23.41
C SER A 112 -10.35 1.45 -22.91
N VAL A 113 -10.58 0.50 -23.82
CA VAL A 113 -10.86 -0.91 -23.52
C VAL A 113 -9.55 -1.63 -23.17
N LEU A 114 -9.39 -1.95 -21.88
CA LEU A 114 -8.30 -2.71 -21.23
C LEU A 114 -6.90 -2.05 -21.27
N ARG A 115 -6.51 -1.46 -22.40
CA ARG A 115 -5.16 -0.96 -22.69
C ARG A 115 -4.69 0.19 -21.81
N VAL A 116 -5.48 1.25 -21.67
CA VAL A 116 -5.11 2.39 -20.79
C VAL A 116 -4.96 1.93 -19.34
N GLN A 117 -5.80 1.00 -18.90
CA GLN A 117 -5.72 0.46 -17.56
C GLN A 117 -4.48 -0.40 -17.33
N ALA A 118 -4.06 -1.19 -18.33
CA ALA A 118 -2.80 -1.94 -18.29
C ALA A 118 -1.60 -1.00 -18.03
N PHE A 119 -1.66 0.26 -18.47
CA PHE A 119 -0.65 1.25 -18.11
C PHE A 119 -0.79 1.77 -16.67
N LEU A 120 -2.00 2.19 -16.28
CA LEU A 120 -2.25 2.97 -15.05
C LEU A 120 -2.28 2.14 -13.76
N GLU A 121 -2.57 0.85 -13.82
CA GLU A 121 -2.70 0.03 -12.61
C GLU A 121 -1.36 -0.11 -11.85
N LEU A 122 -0.23 -0.21 -12.55
CA LEU A 122 1.07 -0.36 -11.89
C LEU A 122 1.47 0.90 -11.08
N PRO A 123 1.43 2.12 -11.64
CA PRO A 123 1.69 3.32 -10.86
C PRO A 123 0.66 3.51 -9.75
N LEU A 124 -0.61 3.16 -9.96
CA LEU A 124 -1.63 3.20 -8.90
C LEU A 124 -1.19 2.39 -7.67
N VAL A 125 -0.83 1.12 -7.86
CA VAL A 125 -0.48 0.21 -6.75
C VAL A 125 0.84 0.63 -6.09
N LEU A 126 1.87 0.95 -6.86
CA LEU A 126 3.17 1.32 -6.30
C LEU A 126 3.13 2.69 -5.61
N LEU A 127 2.35 3.66 -6.10
CA LEU A 127 2.14 4.95 -5.42
C LEU A 127 1.31 4.81 -4.15
N ALA A 128 0.32 3.91 -4.12
CA ALA A 128 -0.42 3.59 -2.89
C ALA A 128 0.52 3.00 -1.83
N TYR A 129 1.38 2.06 -2.22
CA TYR A 129 2.37 1.47 -1.32
C TYR A 129 3.37 2.51 -0.79
N ALA A 130 3.93 3.33 -1.70
CA ALA A 130 4.80 4.44 -1.39
C ALA A 130 4.16 5.42 -0.39
N THR A 131 2.88 5.75 -0.61
CA THR A 131 2.10 6.64 0.26
C THR A 131 1.99 6.08 1.68
N VAL A 132 1.62 4.80 1.83
CA VAL A 132 1.54 4.15 3.13
C VAL A 132 2.90 4.14 3.84
N LEU A 133 3.96 3.78 3.14
CA LEU A 133 5.30 3.76 3.72
C LEU A 133 5.75 5.16 4.14
N ARG A 134 5.46 6.19 3.35
CA ARG A 134 5.78 7.59 3.66
C ARG A 134 5.03 8.10 4.89
N TRP A 135 3.77 7.68 5.07
CA TRP A 135 3.00 8.00 6.26
C TRP A 135 3.54 7.35 7.53
N LEU A 136 4.13 6.16 7.41
CA LEU A 136 4.73 5.43 8.52
C LEU A 136 6.13 5.97 8.87
N ASP A 137 6.98 6.10 7.86
CA ASP A 137 8.35 6.55 8.00
C ASP A 137 8.91 7.08 6.68
N HIS A 138 9.13 8.39 6.65
CA HIS A 138 9.64 9.11 5.49
C HIS A 138 11.04 8.66 5.06
N GLY A 139 11.90 8.30 6.03
CA GLY A 139 13.25 7.81 5.75
C GLY A 139 13.23 6.45 5.06
N TRP A 140 12.37 5.54 5.50
CA TRP A 140 12.18 4.24 4.85
C TRP A 140 11.54 4.36 3.48
N TYR A 141 10.57 5.26 3.32
CA TYR A 141 10.02 5.61 2.00
C TYR A 141 11.14 6.02 1.03
N ARG A 142 11.90 7.07 1.37
CA ARG A 142 12.98 7.60 0.51
C ARG A 142 14.02 6.55 0.17
N ARG A 143 14.40 5.75 1.17
CA ARG A 143 15.32 4.65 0.97
C ARG A 143 14.71 3.66 -0.03
N LEU A 144 13.50 3.15 0.21
CA LEU A 144 12.88 2.13 -0.64
C LEU A 144 12.70 2.63 -2.07
N THR A 145 12.12 3.81 -2.26
CA THR A 145 11.87 4.39 -3.58
C THR A 145 13.16 4.75 -4.31
N GLY A 146 14.18 5.20 -3.58
CA GLY A 146 15.52 5.48 -4.10
C GLY A 146 16.41 4.23 -4.26
N SER A 147 15.84 3.02 -4.33
CA SER A 147 16.58 1.76 -4.37
C SER A 147 16.18 0.87 -5.55
N TRP A 148 16.98 -0.16 -5.81
CA TRP A 148 16.68 -1.16 -6.83
C TRP A 148 15.43 -1.99 -6.53
N SER A 149 14.93 -2.01 -5.28
CA SER A 149 13.71 -2.72 -4.92
C SER A 149 12.48 -2.23 -5.69
N VAL A 150 12.46 -0.97 -6.15
CA VAL A 150 11.38 -0.46 -7.02
C VAL A 150 11.38 -1.16 -8.38
N TRP A 151 12.55 -1.35 -8.98
CA TRP A 151 12.70 -2.12 -10.21
C TRP A 151 12.29 -3.57 -10.01
N ALA A 152 12.73 -4.19 -8.91
CA ALA A 152 12.37 -5.57 -8.58
C ALA A 152 10.85 -5.76 -8.41
N ALA A 153 10.18 -4.85 -7.69
CA ALA A 153 8.73 -4.86 -7.52
C ALA A 153 8.04 -4.65 -8.86
N SER A 154 8.47 -3.67 -9.66
CA SER A 154 7.93 -3.39 -10.99
C SER A 154 7.99 -4.61 -11.92
N VAL A 155 9.15 -5.27 -11.99
CA VAL A 155 9.34 -6.49 -12.79
C VAL A 155 8.48 -7.63 -12.24
N SER A 156 8.48 -7.85 -10.93
CA SER A 156 7.67 -8.91 -10.31
C SER A 156 6.18 -8.72 -10.57
N TYR A 157 5.69 -7.48 -10.49
CA TYR A 157 4.27 -7.17 -10.65
C TYR A 157 3.87 -7.31 -12.12
N THR A 158 4.72 -6.82 -13.02
CA THR A 158 4.53 -6.96 -14.47
C THR A 158 4.54 -8.42 -14.89
N PHE A 159 5.45 -9.24 -14.34
CA PHE A 159 5.48 -10.67 -14.63
C PHE A 159 4.16 -11.36 -14.23
N VAL A 160 3.67 -11.11 -13.01
CA VAL A 160 2.40 -11.68 -12.54
C VAL A 160 1.24 -11.22 -13.41
N PHE A 161 1.19 -9.92 -13.76
CA PHE A 161 0.20 -9.39 -14.70
C PHE A 161 0.26 -10.12 -16.03
N CYS A 162 1.43 -10.24 -16.67
CA CYS A 162 1.55 -10.90 -17.96
C CYS A 162 1.14 -12.38 -17.93
N VAL A 163 1.44 -13.10 -16.83
CA VAL A 163 0.99 -14.49 -16.67
C VAL A 163 -0.54 -14.56 -16.62
N VAL A 164 -1.17 -13.73 -15.79
CA VAL A 164 -2.63 -13.72 -15.64
C VAL A 164 -3.32 -13.25 -16.92
N GLU A 165 -2.78 -12.22 -17.56
CA GLU A 165 -3.28 -11.69 -18.83
C GLU A 165 -3.18 -12.73 -19.96
N TRP A 166 -2.12 -13.55 -19.94
CA TRP A 166 -1.97 -14.66 -20.89
C TRP A 166 -2.94 -15.80 -20.62
N ASP A 167 -3.19 -16.12 -19.35
CA ASP A 167 -4.17 -17.12 -18.95
C ASP A 167 -5.62 -16.67 -19.28
N LEU A 168 -5.88 -15.35 -19.21
CA LEU A 168 -7.16 -14.72 -19.57
C LEU A 168 -7.09 -14.06 -20.96
N HIS A 169 -6.58 -14.81 -21.93
CA HIS A 169 -6.30 -14.29 -23.26
C HIS A 169 -7.53 -13.66 -23.92
N ASN A 170 -7.36 -12.42 -24.37
CA ASN A 170 -8.37 -11.63 -25.07
C ASN A 170 -7.74 -10.95 -26.30
N PRO A 171 -8.53 -10.33 -27.19
CA PRO A 171 -8.02 -9.73 -28.43
C PRO A 171 -6.97 -8.63 -28.25
N TYR A 172 -6.81 -8.08 -27.04
CA TYR A 172 -5.87 -7.01 -26.71
C TYR A 172 -4.69 -7.46 -25.85
N THR A 173 -4.59 -8.75 -25.48
CA THR A 173 -3.56 -9.26 -24.56
C THR A 173 -2.14 -8.86 -24.96
N VAL A 174 -1.79 -8.90 -26.25
CA VAL A 174 -0.44 -8.52 -26.72
C VAL A 174 -0.17 -7.03 -26.50
N ASP A 175 -1.16 -6.18 -26.80
CA ASP A 175 -1.07 -4.73 -26.58
C ASP A 175 -0.95 -4.43 -25.08
N ASP A 176 -1.77 -5.09 -24.24
CA ASP A 176 -1.80 -4.90 -22.79
C ASP A 176 -0.46 -5.29 -22.15
N ILE A 177 0.16 -6.39 -22.59
CA ILE A 177 1.49 -6.80 -22.17
C ILE A 177 2.55 -5.75 -22.58
N ALA A 178 2.53 -5.30 -23.83
CA ALA A 178 3.48 -4.30 -24.31
C ALA A 178 3.37 -2.98 -23.53
N ILE A 179 2.14 -2.50 -23.32
CA ILE A 179 1.83 -1.29 -22.56
C ILE A 179 2.25 -1.47 -21.09
N ARG A 180 2.01 -2.64 -20.49
CA ARG A 180 2.45 -2.95 -19.13
C ARG A 180 3.97 -2.88 -19.01
N VAL A 181 4.72 -3.42 -19.97
CA VAL A 181 6.19 -3.34 -20.00
C VAL A 181 6.66 -1.88 -20.06
N CYS A 182 6.00 -1.02 -20.86
CA CYS A 182 6.29 0.41 -20.85
C CYS A 182 6.03 1.03 -19.47
N SER A 183 4.89 0.70 -18.83
CA SER A 183 4.57 1.14 -17.47
C SER A 183 5.59 0.64 -16.44
N ALA A 184 6.12 -0.57 -16.63
CA ALA A 184 7.13 -1.19 -15.78
C ALA A 184 8.47 -0.44 -15.78
N VAL A 185 8.75 0.31 -16.84
CA VAL A 185 9.92 1.19 -16.93
C VAL A 185 9.58 2.60 -16.44
N ALA A 186 8.45 3.15 -16.85
CA ALA A 186 8.04 4.50 -16.50
C ALA A 186 7.80 4.68 -14.99
N THR A 187 7.19 3.68 -14.33
CA THR A 187 6.81 3.78 -12.91
C THR A 187 8.01 3.84 -11.96
N PRO A 188 9.05 2.98 -12.09
CA PRO A 188 10.27 3.13 -11.30
C PRO A 188 10.97 4.46 -11.51
N LEU A 189 11.04 4.97 -12.74
CA LEU A 189 11.63 6.27 -13.03
C LEU A 189 10.87 7.40 -12.34
N LEU A 190 9.53 7.36 -12.37
CA LEU A 190 8.68 8.28 -11.64
C LEU A 190 8.94 8.25 -10.12
N LEU A 191 9.03 7.06 -9.53
CA LEU A 191 9.27 6.91 -8.09
C LEU A 191 10.69 7.32 -7.67
N LEU A 192 11.69 7.07 -8.51
CA LEU A 192 13.06 7.57 -8.30
C LEU A 192 13.10 9.09 -8.37
N TRP A 193 12.44 9.67 -9.38
CA TRP A 193 12.31 11.12 -9.51
C TRP A 193 11.61 11.74 -8.28
N LEU A 194 10.55 11.12 -7.76
CA LEU A 194 9.90 11.55 -6.52
C LEU A 194 10.82 11.50 -5.31
N ALA A 195 11.60 10.42 -5.16
CA ALA A 195 12.55 10.27 -4.08
C ALA A 195 13.60 11.39 -4.08
N ASP A 196 14.13 11.73 -5.26
CA ASP A 196 15.13 12.78 -5.43
C ASP A 196 14.57 14.19 -5.13
N HIS A 197 13.27 14.43 -5.33
CA HIS A 197 12.64 15.74 -5.09
C HIS A 197 12.30 16.00 -3.62
N GLU A 198 12.25 14.96 -2.77
CA GLU A 198 12.01 15.11 -1.33
C GLU A 198 13.29 15.46 -0.54
N ASP A 199 14.49 15.24 -1.10
CA ASP A 199 15.79 15.43 -0.44
C ASP A 199 16.07 16.89 0.01
N ASP A 200 15.35 17.87 -0.55
CA ASP A 200 15.64 19.30 -0.38
C ASP A 200 14.64 20.05 0.52
N ALA A 201 13.74 19.35 1.23
CA ALA A 201 12.92 19.97 2.25
C ALA A 201 13.80 20.35 3.45
N PRO A 202 13.93 21.64 3.81
CA PRO A 202 14.73 22.02 4.97
C PRO A 202 14.09 21.43 6.22
N GLU A 203 14.71 20.41 6.79
CA GLU A 203 14.56 20.10 8.21
C GLU A 203 14.76 21.42 8.94
N HIS A 204 13.67 21.98 9.48
CA HIS A 204 13.72 23.27 10.13
C HIS A 204 14.83 23.22 11.18
N SER A 205 15.77 24.13 10.99
CA SER A 205 16.95 24.39 11.77
C SER A 205 16.61 24.80 13.21
N SER A 206 16.05 23.87 13.98
CA SER A 206 15.97 23.93 15.44
C SER A 206 16.99 22.93 16.00
N SER A 207 18.16 23.46 16.37
CA SER A 207 19.14 22.89 17.32
C SER A 207 19.58 21.43 17.11
N SER A 208 20.72 21.33 16.42
CA SER A 208 21.45 20.20 15.84
C SER A 208 21.97 19.08 16.77
N GLU A 209 21.48 18.89 17.99
CA GLU A 209 21.92 17.75 18.83
C GLU A 209 20.80 16.87 19.38
N GLN A 210 19.54 17.32 19.36
CA GLN A 210 18.41 16.52 19.85
C GLN A 210 17.59 15.84 18.75
N SER A 211 17.78 16.24 17.49
CA SER A 211 17.01 15.79 16.32
C SER A 211 17.37 14.39 15.79
N SER A 212 18.41 13.74 16.35
CA SER A 212 18.85 12.40 15.92
C SER A 212 18.10 11.26 16.60
N ARG A 213 17.33 11.52 17.67
CA ARG A 213 16.26 10.61 18.09
C ARG A 213 15.07 10.89 17.18
N ALA A 214 15.04 10.24 16.01
CA ALA A 214 13.84 10.19 15.18
C ALA A 214 12.65 9.86 16.09
N GLU A 215 11.79 10.85 16.37
CA GLU A 215 10.66 10.70 17.26
C GLU A 215 9.85 9.50 16.77
N GLN A 216 9.86 8.44 17.56
CA GLN A 216 9.10 7.24 17.21
C GLN A 216 7.61 7.56 17.36
N PRO A 217 6.75 6.99 16.50
CA PRO A 217 5.34 7.33 16.52
C PRO A 217 4.70 6.92 17.85
N SER A 218 3.95 7.85 18.43
CA SER A 218 3.19 7.61 19.66
C SER A 218 2.03 6.63 19.42
N PHE A 219 1.45 6.10 20.50
CA PHE A 219 0.26 5.24 20.44
C PHE A 219 -0.87 5.85 19.60
N ALA A 220 -1.18 7.13 19.84
CA ALA A 220 -2.23 7.84 19.12
C ALA A 220 -1.89 7.99 17.62
N GLN A 221 -0.62 8.29 17.29
CA GLN A 221 -0.16 8.36 15.90
C GLN A 221 -0.29 7.01 15.19
N MET A 222 0.01 5.90 15.88
CA MET A 222 -0.13 4.55 15.32
C MET A 222 -1.59 4.15 15.08
N LEU A 223 -2.52 4.55 15.96
CA LEU A 223 -3.95 4.37 15.71
C LEU A 223 -4.46 5.22 14.54
N LEU A 224 -4.04 6.49 14.45
CA LEU A 224 -4.38 7.34 13.31
C LEU A 224 -3.79 6.84 12.00
N PHE A 225 -2.60 6.23 12.06
CA PHE A 225 -2.02 5.51 10.93
C PHE A 225 -2.87 4.30 10.53
N ALA A 226 -3.35 3.49 11.49
CA ALA A 226 -4.27 2.38 11.22
C ALA A 226 -5.52 2.83 10.47
N VAL A 227 -6.16 3.91 10.94
CA VAL A 227 -7.34 4.51 10.31
C VAL A 227 -7.00 5.01 8.90
N SER A 228 -5.85 5.65 8.72
CA SER A 228 -5.40 6.15 7.41
C SER A 228 -5.21 5.01 6.39
N VAL A 229 -4.57 3.91 6.79
CA VAL A 229 -4.34 2.74 5.93
C VAL A 229 -5.64 2.02 5.61
N TRP A 230 -6.52 1.83 6.60
CA TRP A 230 -7.85 1.26 6.37
C TRP A 230 -8.64 2.10 5.37
N ALA A 231 -8.68 3.42 5.56
CA ALA A 231 -9.41 4.33 4.69
C ALA A 231 -8.84 4.33 3.26
N LEU A 232 -7.51 4.40 3.11
CA LEU A 232 -6.87 4.31 1.80
C LEU A 232 -7.14 2.96 1.12
N GLY A 233 -7.04 1.86 1.85
CA GLY A 233 -7.36 0.53 1.33
C GLY A 233 -8.79 0.43 0.84
N HIS A 234 -9.75 1.01 1.58
CA HIS A 234 -11.16 1.03 1.19
C HIS A 234 -11.38 1.83 -0.10
N LEU A 235 -10.70 2.97 -0.25
CA LEU A 235 -10.72 3.77 -1.48
C LEU A 235 -10.10 3.00 -2.65
N VAL A 236 -8.97 2.33 -2.45
CA VAL A 236 -8.34 1.50 -3.49
C VAL A 236 -9.27 0.36 -3.92
N LEU A 237 -9.93 -0.33 -2.98
CA LEU A 237 -10.92 -1.37 -3.30
C LEU A 237 -12.14 -0.80 -4.05
N THR A 238 -12.56 0.43 -3.72
CA THR A 238 -13.63 1.12 -4.45
C THR A 238 -13.22 1.43 -5.88
N VAL A 239 -12.00 1.94 -6.09
CA VAL A 239 -11.44 2.17 -7.44
C VAL A 239 -11.31 0.84 -8.18
N TYR A 240 -10.90 -0.22 -7.49
CA TYR A 240 -10.79 -1.55 -8.07
C TYR A 240 -12.13 -2.05 -8.61
N ASP A 241 -13.17 -2.07 -7.75
CA ASP A 241 -14.52 -2.48 -8.14
C ASP A 241 -15.07 -1.57 -9.26
N THR A 242 -15.14 -0.26 -9.01
CA THR A 242 -15.91 0.67 -9.86
C THR A 242 -15.21 1.10 -11.14
N ALA A 243 -13.88 0.98 -11.23
CA ALA A 243 -13.12 1.45 -12.39
C ALA A 243 -12.19 0.37 -12.97
N LEU A 244 -11.41 -0.34 -12.15
CA LEU A 244 -10.48 -1.34 -12.69
C LEU A 244 -11.17 -2.62 -13.18
N LEU A 245 -12.39 -2.92 -12.72
CA LEU A 245 -13.21 -3.99 -13.30
C LEU A 245 -14.22 -3.47 -14.33
N TYR A 246 -14.06 -2.21 -14.75
CA TYR A 246 -14.99 -1.52 -15.64
C TYR A 246 -16.45 -1.45 -15.13
N ASN A 247 -16.68 -1.48 -13.80
CA ASN A 247 -18.01 -1.46 -13.19
C ASN A 247 -18.46 -0.06 -12.74
N LEU A 248 -18.46 0.94 -13.63
CA LEU A 248 -18.84 2.31 -13.25
C LEU A 248 -20.29 2.39 -12.71
N GLY A 249 -21.16 1.48 -13.13
CA GLY A 249 -22.52 1.33 -12.62
C GLY A 249 -22.58 1.04 -11.11
N HIS A 250 -21.53 0.48 -10.51
CA HIS A 250 -21.46 0.27 -9.05
C HIS A 250 -21.16 1.55 -8.27
N LEU A 251 -20.74 2.64 -8.93
CA LEU A 251 -20.27 3.85 -8.24
C LEU A 251 -21.32 4.44 -7.28
N GLY A 252 -22.59 4.45 -7.66
CA GLY A 252 -23.67 4.97 -6.81
C GLY A 252 -23.79 4.22 -5.48
N GLY A 253 -23.62 2.89 -5.50
CA GLY A 253 -23.66 2.05 -4.29
C GLY A 253 -22.39 2.16 -3.44
N ARG A 254 -21.24 2.50 -4.04
CA ARG A 254 -19.95 2.61 -3.33
C ARG A 254 -19.64 4.03 -2.84
N LEU A 255 -20.29 5.06 -3.39
CA LEU A 255 -20.02 6.45 -3.07
C LEU A 255 -20.15 6.79 -1.57
N PRO A 256 -21.17 6.32 -0.82
CA PRO A 256 -21.25 6.61 0.61
C PRO A 256 -20.04 6.10 1.40
N GLY A 257 -19.60 4.86 1.13
CA GLY A 257 -18.42 4.28 1.75
C GLY A 257 -17.14 5.02 1.38
N ALA A 258 -17.00 5.40 0.10
CA ALA A 258 -15.87 6.20 -0.37
C ALA A 258 -15.80 7.57 0.32
N VAL A 259 -16.93 8.28 0.46
CA VAL A 259 -16.99 9.57 1.16
C VAL A 259 -16.60 9.42 2.63
N ILE A 260 -17.11 8.39 3.32
CA ILE A 260 -16.72 8.10 4.71
C ILE A 260 -15.21 7.84 4.81
N ALA A 261 -14.65 7.05 3.89
CA ALA A 261 -13.22 6.77 3.86
C ALA A 261 -12.38 8.03 3.58
N VAL A 262 -12.79 8.91 2.65
CA VAL A 262 -12.12 10.20 2.42
C VAL A 262 -12.15 11.06 3.69
N CYS A 263 -13.33 11.20 4.32
CA CYS A 263 -13.48 11.98 5.55
C CYS A 263 -12.60 11.42 6.68
N ALA A 264 -12.62 10.10 6.88
CA ALA A 264 -11.79 9.42 7.88
C ALA A 264 -10.30 9.61 7.61
N LEU A 265 -9.86 9.48 6.35
CA LEU A 265 -8.48 9.71 5.95
C LEU A 265 -8.06 11.15 6.22
N VAL A 266 -8.82 12.14 5.74
CA VAL A 266 -8.52 13.57 5.95
C VAL A 266 -8.46 13.89 7.44
N ALA A 267 -9.46 13.46 8.23
CA ALA A 267 -9.49 13.67 9.68
C ALA A 267 -8.28 13.03 10.38
N ALA A 268 -7.94 11.78 10.03
CA ALA A 268 -6.81 11.08 10.62
C ALA A 268 -5.46 11.76 10.30
N ARG A 269 -5.28 12.22 9.05
CA ARG A 269 -4.06 12.95 8.64
C ARG A 269 -3.96 14.31 9.31
N LEU A 270 -5.06 15.05 9.42
CA LEU A 270 -5.09 16.34 10.13
C LEU A 270 -4.81 16.14 11.63
N ALA A 271 -5.44 15.16 12.28
CA ALA A 271 -5.20 14.84 13.68
C ALA A 271 -3.75 14.40 13.92
N SER A 272 -3.20 13.56 13.05
CA SER A 272 -1.82 13.07 13.16
C SER A 272 -0.79 14.21 13.13
N SER A 273 -1.05 15.28 12.37
CA SER A 273 -0.18 16.47 12.33
C SER A 273 -0.22 17.31 13.61
N ARG A 274 -1.22 17.13 14.48
CA ARG A 274 -1.41 17.87 15.73
C ARG A 274 -1.00 17.09 16.97
N VAL A 275 -0.96 15.76 16.88
CA VAL A 275 -0.52 14.90 17.98
C VAL A 275 0.99 15.01 18.13
N ARG A 276 1.45 15.47 19.30
CA ARG A 276 2.87 15.50 19.65
C ARG A 276 3.43 14.08 19.73
N GLY A 277 4.67 13.91 19.29
CA GLY A 277 5.43 12.69 19.55
C GLY A 277 5.53 12.43 21.04
N GLY A 278 5.72 11.17 21.40
CA GLY A 278 6.04 10.74 22.75
C GLY A 278 6.94 9.53 22.67
N GLU A 279 7.77 9.29 23.69
CA GLU A 279 8.64 8.11 23.71
C GLU A 279 7.75 6.85 23.83
N PRO A 280 7.66 6.00 22.78
CA PRO A 280 6.91 4.76 22.90
C PRO A 280 7.70 3.78 23.77
N GLY A 281 6.98 2.93 24.49
CA GLY A 281 7.60 1.80 25.16
C GLY A 281 8.14 0.76 24.18
N VAL A 282 8.86 -0.22 24.72
CA VAL A 282 9.61 -1.22 23.92
C VAL A 282 8.68 -2.04 23.04
N ALA A 283 7.49 -2.44 23.52
CA ALA A 283 6.56 -3.23 22.73
C ALA A 283 5.98 -2.42 21.56
N LEU A 284 5.55 -1.18 21.80
CA LEU A 284 5.01 -0.32 20.73
C LEU A 284 6.09 0.07 19.70
N ALA A 285 7.32 0.33 20.15
CA ALA A 285 8.47 0.54 19.27
C ALA A 285 8.71 -0.68 18.36
N SER A 286 8.58 -1.88 18.94
CA SER A 286 8.73 -3.15 18.22
C SER A 286 7.66 -3.35 17.14
N VAL A 287 6.39 -3.00 17.43
CA VAL A 287 5.31 -3.04 16.43
C VAL A 287 5.61 -2.10 15.27
N THR A 288 6.05 -0.88 15.58
CA THR A 288 6.38 0.10 14.55
C THR A 288 7.55 -0.36 13.68
N SER A 289 8.65 -0.82 14.28
CA SER A 289 9.79 -1.35 13.52
C SER A 289 9.39 -2.60 12.72
N GLY A 290 8.58 -3.48 13.30
CA GLY A 290 8.09 -4.68 12.65
C GLY A 290 7.27 -4.38 11.41
N LEU A 291 6.38 -3.38 11.51
CA LEU A 291 5.61 -2.92 10.38
C LEU A 291 6.49 -2.31 9.27
N LYS A 292 7.50 -1.51 9.61
CA LYS A 292 8.45 -0.96 8.64
C LYS A 292 9.16 -2.09 7.88
N TRP A 293 9.70 -3.07 8.62
CA TRP A 293 10.38 -4.22 8.02
C TRP A 293 9.43 -5.09 7.19
N ALA A 294 8.22 -5.35 7.69
CA ALA A 294 7.21 -6.13 6.97
C ALA A 294 6.83 -5.45 5.65
N LEU A 295 6.59 -4.15 5.63
CA LEU A 295 6.27 -3.41 4.41
C LEU A 295 7.43 -3.47 3.40
N VAL A 296 8.66 -3.21 3.84
CA VAL A 296 9.82 -3.24 2.94
C VAL A 296 10.07 -4.63 2.36
N LEU A 297 9.92 -5.68 3.19
CA LEU A 297 10.08 -7.06 2.76
C LEU A 297 8.90 -7.56 1.90
N PHE A 298 7.70 -7.06 2.15
CA PHE A 298 6.50 -7.45 1.40
C PHE A 298 6.38 -6.70 0.07
N PHE A 299 7.07 -5.57 -0.11
CA PHE A 299 6.94 -4.72 -1.29
C PHE A 299 7.10 -5.47 -2.63
N VAL A 300 8.16 -6.26 -2.79
CA VAL A 300 8.42 -7.02 -4.03
C VAL A 300 7.43 -8.17 -4.24
N PRO A 301 7.12 -9.02 -3.25
CA PRO A 301 6.19 -10.13 -3.45
C PRO A 301 4.70 -9.78 -3.36
N ALA A 302 4.30 -8.56 -2.97
CA ALA A 302 2.91 -8.28 -2.61
C ALA A 302 1.88 -8.67 -3.69
N LEU A 303 2.13 -8.31 -4.95
CA LEU A 303 1.21 -8.65 -6.05
C LEU A 303 1.21 -10.16 -6.33
N ALA A 304 2.40 -10.79 -6.33
CA ALA A 304 2.51 -12.24 -6.53
C ALA A 304 1.74 -12.99 -5.44
N VAL A 305 1.87 -12.59 -4.17
CA VAL A 305 1.14 -13.18 -3.05
C VAL A 305 -0.37 -13.00 -3.20
N ARG A 306 -0.83 -11.80 -3.57
CA ARG A 306 -2.26 -11.55 -3.82
C ARG A 306 -2.82 -12.48 -4.90
N TYR A 307 -2.15 -12.57 -6.05
CA TYR A 307 -2.60 -13.41 -7.15
C TYR A 307 -2.37 -14.89 -6.89
N GLY A 308 -1.39 -15.27 -6.06
CA GLY A 308 -1.15 -16.66 -5.65
C GLY A 308 -2.30 -17.26 -4.85
N VAL A 309 -3.13 -16.42 -4.20
CA VAL A 309 -4.36 -16.88 -3.52
C VAL A 309 -5.43 -17.31 -4.53
N ASN A 310 -5.58 -16.58 -5.65
CA ASN A 310 -6.67 -16.78 -6.60
C ASN A 310 -6.28 -17.64 -7.82
N PHE A 311 -5.02 -17.55 -8.27
CA PHE A 311 -4.50 -18.17 -9.51
C PHE A 311 -3.36 -19.17 -9.25
N GLY A 312 -2.94 -19.33 -8.00
CA GLY A 312 -1.89 -20.25 -7.57
C GLY A 312 -2.36 -21.21 -6.50
N THR A 313 -1.41 -21.73 -5.73
CA THR A 313 -1.67 -22.54 -4.54
C THR A 313 -1.77 -21.61 -3.32
N PRO A 314 -2.96 -21.46 -2.69
CA PRO A 314 -3.13 -20.52 -1.57
C PRO A 314 -2.16 -20.76 -0.41
N LEU A 315 -1.81 -22.02 -0.14
CA LEU A 315 -0.84 -22.39 0.89
C LEU A 315 0.56 -21.83 0.61
N VAL A 316 0.97 -21.72 -0.65
CA VAL A 316 2.27 -21.14 -1.04
C VAL A 316 2.26 -19.63 -0.76
N ALA A 317 1.18 -18.93 -1.11
CA ALA A 317 1.02 -17.51 -0.80
C ALA A 317 1.02 -17.24 0.72
N VAL A 318 0.31 -18.06 1.49
CA VAL A 318 0.31 -17.99 2.97
C VAL A 318 1.71 -18.25 3.53
N ALA A 319 2.40 -19.30 3.09
CA ALA A 319 3.75 -19.62 3.54
C ALA A 319 4.73 -18.47 3.24
N ALA A 320 4.65 -17.87 2.06
CA ALA A 320 5.46 -16.72 1.67
C ALA A 320 5.19 -15.50 2.56
N ALA A 321 3.92 -15.15 2.82
CA ALA A 321 3.55 -14.06 3.71
C ALA A 321 4.06 -14.31 5.14
N LEU A 322 3.92 -15.53 5.66
CA LEU A 322 4.42 -15.91 6.98
C LEU A 322 5.96 -15.83 7.06
N ALA A 323 6.68 -16.23 6.01
CA ALA A 323 8.13 -16.11 5.96
C ALA A 323 8.59 -14.64 6.03
N ILE A 324 7.86 -13.73 5.39
CA ILE A 324 8.11 -12.28 5.44
C ILE A 324 7.85 -11.74 6.84
N CYS A 325 6.73 -12.12 7.47
CA CYS A 325 6.42 -11.75 8.85
C CYS A 325 7.48 -12.25 9.84
N LEU A 326 7.93 -13.51 9.70
CA LEU A 326 8.99 -14.08 10.52
C LEU A 326 10.32 -13.32 10.34
N ALA A 327 10.69 -13.04 9.09
CA ALA A 327 11.90 -12.27 8.80
C ALA A 327 11.84 -10.86 9.39
N ALA A 328 10.71 -10.17 9.30
CA ALA A 328 10.50 -8.88 9.95
C ALA A 328 10.62 -8.99 11.47
N ALA A 329 9.99 -9.98 12.11
CA ALA A 329 10.08 -10.22 13.54
C ALA A 329 11.51 -10.49 14.01
N LEU A 330 12.29 -11.28 13.26
CA LEU A 330 13.70 -11.55 13.56
C LEU A 330 14.56 -10.29 13.47
N ARG A 331 14.24 -9.36 12.56
CA ARG A 331 14.92 -8.06 12.43
C ARG A 331 14.63 -7.17 13.63
N VAL A 332 13.35 -7.03 13.98
CA VAL A 332 12.93 -6.27 15.17
C VAL A 332 13.59 -6.81 16.43
N ARG A 333 13.58 -8.14 16.61
CA ARG A 333 14.23 -8.79 17.75
C ARG A 333 15.71 -8.41 17.83
N ARG A 334 16.42 -8.48 16.70
CA ARG A 334 17.85 -8.16 16.62
C ARG A 334 18.12 -6.68 16.93
N GLU A 335 17.28 -5.76 16.46
CA GLU A 335 17.43 -4.32 16.67
C GLU A 335 17.06 -3.90 18.09
N THR A 336 16.02 -4.50 18.66
CA THR A 336 15.45 -4.09 19.95
C THR A 336 16.15 -4.76 21.14
N LEU A 337 16.63 -5.99 20.97
CA LEU A 337 17.12 -6.82 22.07
C LEU A 337 18.62 -7.16 21.99
N SER A 338 19.39 -6.53 21.10
CA SER A 338 20.85 -6.75 21.07
C SER A 338 21.48 -6.32 22.40
N GLY A 339 22.13 -7.26 23.10
CA GLY A 339 22.79 -7.00 24.37
C GLY A 339 21.87 -7.00 25.60
N VAL A 340 20.61 -7.40 25.44
CA VAL A 340 19.62 -7.46 26.53
C VAL A 340 19.62 -8.84 27.20
N GLY A 341 19.50 -8.88 28.54
CA GLY A 341 19.45 -10.12 29.31
C GLY A 341 18.19 -10.97 29.05
N ALA A 342 18.30 -12.29 29.25
CA ALA A 342 17.26 -13.28 28.92
C ALA A 342 15.88 -12.99 29.52
N GLY A 343 15.83 -12.47 30.75
CA GLY A 343 14.58 -12.13 31.43
C GLY A 343 13.77 -11.05 30.69
N ARG A 344 14.43 -9.99 30.19
CA ARG A 344 13.76 -8.92 29.42
C ARG A 344 13.37 -9.41 28.02
N VAL A 345 14.13 -10.33 27.43
CA VAL A 345 13.74 -11.00 26.16
C VAL A 345 12.47 -11.83 26.35
N ALA A 346 12.39 -12.63 27.42
CA ALA A 346 11.20 -13.44 27.72
C ALA A 346 9.97 -12.57 27.96
N LEU A 347 10.13 -11.47 28.71
CA LEU A 347 9.06 -10.50 28.95
C LEU A 347 8.57 -9.84 27.65
N TRP A 348 9.48 -9.40 26.79
CA TRP A 348 9.12 -8.85 25.47
C TRP A 348 8.38 -9.89 24.61
N ALA A 349 8.85 -11.13 24.60
CA ALA A 349 8.21 -12.20 23.85
C ALA A 349 6.78 -12.47 24.36
N GLY A 350 6.58 -12.42 25.68
CA GLY A 350 5.27 -12.52 26.31
C GLY A 350 4.33 -11.38 25.90
N GLN A 351 4.81 -10.14 25.88
CA GLN A 351 4.03 -8.98 25.42
C GLN A 351 3.62 -9.12 23.94
N VAL A 352 4.56 -9.48 23.07
CA VAL A 352 4.29 -9.67 21.64
C VAL A 352 3.31 -10.82 21.40
N ALA A 353 3.50 -11.96 22.06
CA ALA A 353 2.59 -13.10 21.94
C ALA A 353 1.16 -12.73 22.39
N THR A 354 1.03 -12.02 23.51
CA THR A 354 -0.27 -11.55 24.01
C THR A 354 -0.93 -10.59 23.02
N ALA A 355 -0.19 -9.63 22.48
CA ALA A 355 -0.70 -8.69 21.48
C ALA A 355 -1.15 -9.39 20.19
N LEU A 356 -0.36 -10.37 19.70
CA LEU A 356 -0.70 -11.14 18.50
C LEU A 356 -1.94 -12.02 18.70
N LEU A 357 -2.09 -12.68 19.85
CA LEU A 357 -3.27 -13.48 20.17
C LEU A 357 -4.53 -12.62 20.26
N ALA A 358 -4.47 -11.49 20.97
CA ALA A 358 -5.58 -10.55 21.08
C ALA A 358 -5.97 -9.97 19.71
N ALA A 359 -4.98 -9.58 18.90
CA ALA A 359 -5.18 -9.08 17.54
C ALA A 359 -5.79 -10.13 16.62
N ALA A 360 -5.31 -11.38 16.68
CA ALA A 360 -5.85 -12.48 15.88
C ALA A 360 -7.30 -12.78 16.25
N ALA A 361 -7.63 -12.81 17.54
CA ALA A 361 -9.01 -13.00 18.00
C ALA A 361 -9.94 -11.87 17.52
N ALA A 362 -9.51 -10.61 17.66
CA ALA A 362 -10.29 -9.45 17.22
C ALA A 362 -10.45 -9.40 15.70
N GLY A 363 -9.39 -9.67 14.94
CA GLY A 363 -9.43 -9.74 13.48
C GLY A 363 -10.32 -10.87 12.98
N PHE A 364 -10.24 -12.06 13.58
CA PHE A 364 -11.12 -13.18 13.26
C PHE A 364 -12.58 -12.86 13.54
N ALA A 365 -12.89 -12.25 14.69
CA ALA A 365 -14.23 -11.78 15.00
C ALA A 365 -14.71 -10.76 13.96
N ALA A 366 -13.91 -9.76 13.62
CA ALA A 366 -14.24 -8.74 12.61
C ALA A 366 -14.49 -9.32 11.21
N LEU A 367 -13.78 -10.40 10.84
CA LEU A 367 -13.99 -11.11 9.60
C LEU A 367 -15.31 -11.90 9.60
N ARG A 368 -15.71 -12.47 10.75
CA ARG A 368 -16.92 -13.29 10.89
C ARG A 368 -18.20 -12.50 11.11
N LEU A 369 -18.11 -11.30 11.70
CA LEU A 369 -19.28 -10.50 12.10
C LEU A 369 -19.94 -9.74 10.95
N VAL A 370 -19.24 -9.53 9.84
CA VAL A 370 -19.76 -8.78 8.69
C VAL A 370 -19.46 -9.57 7.42
N THR A 371 -20.50 -9.86 6.65
CA THR A 371 -20.39 -10.48 5.34
C THR A 371 -20.12 -9.41 4.30
N ASP A 372 -18.93 -9.44 3.70
CA ASP A 372 -18.59 -8.54 2.59
C ASP A 372 -18.85 -9.20 1.24
N THR A 373 -19.16 -8.38 0.24
CA THR A 373 -19.25 -8.82 -1.16
C THR A 373 -17.90 -9.35 -1.68
N TYR A 374 -16.80 -8.75 -1.21
CA TYR A 374 -15.43 -9.13 -1.58
C TYR A 374 -14.66 -9.53 -0.35
N TYR A 375 -13.94 -10.66 -0.42
CA TYR A 375 -13.16 -11.15 0.71
C TYR A 375 -12.04 -10.16 1.10
N GLU A 376 -11.50 -9.39 0.15
CA GLU A 376 -10.48 -8.37 0.41
C GLU A 376 -10.97 -7.24 1.31
N ALA A 377 -12.25 -6.86 1.21
CA ALA A 377 -12.85 -5.86 2.10
C ALA A 377 -12.93 -6.40 3.54
N GLY A 378 -13.32 -7.66 3.69
CA GLY A 378 -13.32 -8.35 4.99
C GLY A 378 -11.93 -8.48 5.58
N LEU A 379 -10.94 -8.86 4.77
CA LEU A 379 -9.53 -8.94 5.19
C LEU A 379 -8.97 -7.57 5.58
N LEU A 380 -9.30 -6.51 4.84
CA LEU A 380 -8.85 -5.14 5.16
C LEU A 380 -9.43 -4.67 6.50
N ARG A 381 -10.72 -4.90 6.75
CA ARG A 381 -11.37 -4.59 8.03
C ARG A 381 -10.73 -5.39 9.17
N ALA A 382 -10.58 -6.70 8.98
CA ALA A 382 -9.98 -7.59 9.96
C ALA A 382 -8.53 -7.17 10.29
N ALA A 383 -7.73 -6.84 9.29
CA ALA A 383 -6.36 -6.38 9.45
C ALA A 383 -6.29 -5.03 10.18
N GLY A 384 -7.17 -4.08 9.85
CA GLY A 384 -7.25 -2.79 10.52
C GLY A 384 -7.58 -2.92 12.01
N ILE A 385 -8.56 -3.75 12.36
CA ILE A 385 -8.95 -4.02 13.74
C ILE A 385 -7.86 -4.79 14.49
N ALA A 386 -7.30 -5.83 13.89
CA ALA A 386 -6.20 -6.61 14.48
C ALA A 386 -5.00 -5.71 14.80
N PHE A 387 -4.61 -4.84 13.87
CA PHE A 387 -3.51 -3.91 14.06
C PHE A 387 -3.81 -2.88 15.17
N ALA A 388 -5.00 -2.30 15.22
CA ALA A 388 -5.40 -1.37 16.29
C ALA A 388 -5.35 -2.03 17.67
N VAL A 389 -5.83 -3.28 17.78
CA VAL A 389 -5.78 -4.06 19.02
C VAL A 389 -4.35 -4.39 19.42
N ALA A 390 -3.49 -4.83 18.48
CA ALA A 390 -2.07 -5.07 18.76
C ALA A 390 -1.38 -3.83 19.33
N VAL A 391 -1.60 -2.67 18.70
CA VAL A 391 -1.07 -1.37 19.14
C VAL A 391 -1.57 -1.00 20.54
N ALA A 392 -2.85 -1.23 20.84
CA ALA A 392 -3.44 -0.98 22.16
C ALA A 392 -2.86 -1.89 23.25
N VAL A 393 -2.74 -3.19 22.99
CA VAL A 393 -2.15 -4.14 23.96
C VAL A 393 -0.68 -3.81 24.22
N CYS A 394 0.11 -3.53 23.19
CA CYS A 394 1.50 -3.11 23.35
C CYS A 394 1.62 -1.82 24.19
N ALA A 395 0.84 -0.79 23.86
CA ALA A 395 0.87 0.47 24.60
C ALA A 395 0.41 0.31 26.07
N ALA A 396 -0.61 -0.52 26.33
CA ALA A 396 -1.10 -0.78 27.67
C ALA A 396 -0.06 -1.54 28.52
N THR A 397 0.53 -2.60 27.96
CA THR A 397 1.56 -3.38 28.66
C THR A 397 2.83 -2.57 28.92
N ASP A 398 3.26 -1.73 27.98
CA ASP A 398 4.39 -0.82 28.17
C ASP A 398 4.15 0.13 29.37
N ARG A 399 2.98 0.78 29.41
CA ARG A 399 2.61 1.69 30.53
C ARG A 399 2.58 0.97 31.88
N TRP A 400 2.07 -0.25 31.91
CA TRP A 400 1.98 -1.03 33.14
C TRP A 400 3.36 -1.41 33.68
N LEU A 401 4.29 -1.77 32.81
CA LEU A 401 5.67 -2.09 33.20
C LEU A 401 6.42 -0.87 33.70
N THR A 402 6.30 0.28 33.03
CA THR A 402 6.92 1.53 33.47
C THR A 402 6.48 1.90 34.89
N ARG A 403 5.17 1.86 35.16
CA ARG A 403 4.62 2.13 36.50
C ARG A 403 5.17 1.18 37.57
N ARG A 404 5.32 -0.11 37.25
CA ARG A 404 5.89 -1.09 38.19
C ARG A 404 7.36 -0.82 38.50
N SER A 405 8.14 -0.41 37.51
CA SER A 405 9.55 -0.04 37.72
C SER A 405 9.69 1.22 38.56
N GLU A 406 8.81 2.20 38.40
CA GLU A 406 8.78 3.41 39.23
C GLU A 406 8.44 3.09 40.69
N THR A 407 7.45 2.24 40.94
CA THR A 407 7.07 1.83 42.31
C THR A 407 8.15 1.02 43.02
N ALA A 408 8.95 0.24 42.28
CA ALA A 408 10.03 -0.55 42.86
C ALA A 408 11.29 0.28 43.17
N ALA A 409 11.38 1.50 42.65
CA ALA A 409 12.53 2.39 42.82
C ALA A 409 12.37 3.40 43.97
N VAL A 410 11.25 3.38 44.70
CA VAL A 410 11.02 4.21 45.90
C VAL A 410 11.39 3.37 47.12
N PRO A 411 12.57 3.63 47.76
CA PRO A 411 13.07 2.86 48.90
C PRO A 411 12.31 3.14 50.21
#